data_AF-A0A6H5HN98-F1
#
_entry.id   AF-A0A6H5HN98-F1
#
_cell.length_a   1.000
_cell.length_b   1.000
_cell.length_c   1.000
_cell.angle_alpha   90.00
_cell.angle_beta   90.00
_cell.angle_gamma   90.00
#
_symmetry.space_group_name_H-M   'P 1'
#
loop_
_entity.id
_entity.type
_entity.pdbx_description
1 polymer ?
#
loop_
_entity_poly.entity_id
_entity_poly.type
_entity_poly.pdbx_seq_one_letter_code
_entity_poly.pdbx_strand_id
1 'polypeptide(L)'
;MLLDLHAGTSPAAVGSVTAAAVVGLAASRTLRNLSAPPFAIAADRREGYFEVPRAFKDSNQNISWYILDCVFSVCVVGTLVVFVWRGHWSLLEIYLYPGQPGKSAFASIVIGYILVIITFLLQPVMKYLARTLTGIIRLLVVDIYLLISFSGTINVWRGIWNCLNYYFLPTMPLLSYFITHSLCFLLLVLINSSNSILVRGVYIDGQEAGEQCVDFPCYYIRLFFQVNCLIFQGWVH
;
A
#
# COMPACT_ATOMS: atom_id res chain seq x y z
N MET A 1 -14.88 -2.85 -14.19
CA MET A 1 -15.79 -2.85 -15.36
C MET A 1 -15.07 -3.23 -16.66
N LEU A 2 -14.01 -2.54 -17.12
CA LEU A 2 -13.28 -2.92 -18.37
C LEU A 2 -12.37 -4.17 -18.23
N LEU A 3 -11.75 -4.36 -17.07
CA LEU A 3 -10.95 -5.54 -16.72
C LEU A 3 -11.81 -6.81 -16.65
N ASP A 4 -12.99 -6.69 -16.04
CA ASP A 4 -13.95 -7.80 -15.90
C ASP A 4 -14.52 -8.22 -17.27
N LEU A 5 -14.56 -7.31 -18.24
CA LEU A 5 -15.02 -7.57 -19.62
C LEU A 5 -13.97 -8.31 -20.47
N HIS A 6 -12.67 -8.08 -20.27
CA HIS A 6 -11.61 -8.67 -21.11
C HIS A 6 -10.89 -9.87 -20.48
N ALA A 7 -10.73 -9.90 -19.14
CA ALA A 7 -10.11 -11.03 -18.46
C ALA A 7 -11.06 -12.23 -18.35
N GLY A 8 -12.37 -12.01 -18.53
CA GLY A 8 -13.38 -12.99 -18.15
C GLY A 8 -13.38 -13.23 -16.64
N THR A 9 -14.52 -13.61 -16.08
CA THR A 9 -14.64 -13.96 -14.66
C THR A 9 -13.92 -15.27 -14.31
N SER A 10 -13.13 -15.84 -15.24
CA SER A 10 -12.42 -17.09 -15.00
C SER A 10 -11.31 -16.86 -13.97
N PRO A 11 -11.29 -17.63 -12.86
CA PRO A 11 -10.27 -17.45 -11.83
C PRO A 11 -8.85 -17.63 -12.37
N ALA A 12 -8.68 -18.45 -13.41
CA ALA A 12 -7.40 -18.68 -14.08
C ALA A 12 -6.89 -17.43 -14.81
N ALA A 13 -7.74 -16.69 -15.51
CA ALA A 13 -7.32 -15.47 -16.22
C ALA A 13 -7.03 -14.33 -15.24
N VAL A 14 -7.83 -14.18 -14.20
CA VAL A 14 -7.54 -13.22 -13.12
C VAL A 14 -6.21 -13.57 -12.46
N GLY A 15 -5.99 -14.84 -12.14
CA GLY A 15 -4.74 -15.33 -11.58
C GLY A 15 -3.53 -15.08 -12.47
N SER A 16 -3.63 -15.36 -13.78
CA SER A 16 -2.52 -15.19 -14.72
C SER A 16 -2.16 -13.72 -14.93
N VAL A 17 -3.15 -12.83 -15.08
CA VAL A 17 -2.92 -11.38 -15.21
C VAL A 17 -2.30 -10.82 -13.93
N THR A 18 -2.79 -11.24 -12.76
CA THR A 18 -2.24 -10.82 -11.47
C THR A 18 -0.78 -11.28 -11.32
N ALA A 19 -0.50 -12.54 -11.63
CA ALA A 19 0.86 -13.09 -11.56
C ALA A 19 1.81 -12.38 -12.53
N ALA A 20 1.38 -12.14 -13.77
CA ALA A 20 2.16 -11.39 -14.75
C ALA A 20 2.46 -9.96 -14.26
N ALA A 21 1.48 -9.29 -13.64
CA ALA A 21 1.67 -7.96 -13.08
C ALA A 21 2.65 -7.96 -11.88
N VAL A 22 2.56 -8.96 -10.98
CA VAL A 22 3.52 -9.15 -9.88
C VAL A 22 4.94 -9.38 -10.43
N VAL A 23 5.09 -10.24 -11.44
CA VAL A 23 6.38 -10.48 -12.10
C VAL A 23 6.92 -9.20 -12.76
N GLY A 24 6.05 -8.40 -13.40
CA GLY A 24 6.43 -7.11 -13.97
C GLY A 24 6.93 -6.11 -12.93
N LEU A 25 6.26 -6.02 -11.76
CA LEU A 25 6.70 -5.18 -10.64
C LEU A 25 8.03 -5.70 -10.05
N ALA A 26 8.17 -7.01 -9.87
CA ALA A 26 9.41 -7.62 -9.35
C ALA A 26 10.60 -7.38 -10.32
N ALA A 27 10.38 -7.58 -11.61
CA ALA A 27 11.39 -7.38 -12.65
C ALA A 27 11.82 -5.91 -12.76
N SER A 28 10.89 -4.98 -12.59
CA SER A 28 11.17 -3.54 -12.53
C SER A 28 11.64 -3.05 -11.17
N ARG A 29 11.71 -3.93 -10.15
CA ARG A 29 12.06 -3.60 -8.75
C ARG A 29 11.17 -2.49 -8.18
N THR A 30 9.87 -2.62 -8.38
CA THR A 30 8.87 -1.62 -7.95
C THR A 30 7.75 -2.23 -7.09
N LEU A 31 7.97 -3.41 -6.50
CA LEU A 31 6.96 -4.11 -5.72
C LEU A 31 6.51 -3.34 -4.48
N ARG A 32 7.40 -2.55 -3.87
CA ARG A 32 7.07 -1.71 -2.71
C ARG A 32 5.99 -0.67 -2.97
N ASN A 33 5.74 -0.31 -4.23
CA ASN A 33 4.66 0.60 -4.61
C ASN A 33 3.26 0.00 -4.37
N LEU A 34 3.16 -1.28 -4.01
CA LEU A 34 1.93 -1.90 -3.52
C LEU A 34 1.56 -1.48 -2.09
N SER A 35 2.49 -0.87 -1.34
CA SER A 35 2.28 -0.50 0.06
C SER A 35 1.23 0.58 0.22
N ALA A 36 0.34 0.40 1.20
CA ALA A 36 -0.71 1.34 1.58
C ALA A 36 -1.03 1.15 3.08
N PRO A 37 -1.88 2.00 3.69
CA PRO A 37 -2.34 1.75 5.05
C PRO A 37 -2.91 0.34 5.19
N PRO A 38 -2.62 -0.39 6.29
CA PRO A 38 -2.05 0.10 7.56
C PRO A 38 -0.50 0.07 7.64
N PHE A 39 0.20 -0.26 6.56
CA PHE A 39 1.67 -0.37 6.54
C PHE A 39 2.40 0.88 6.04
N ALA A 40 1.67 1.87 5.52
CA ALA A 40 2.22 3.16 5.16
C ALA A 40 1.26 4.28 5.60
N ILE A 41 1.75 5.20 6.42
CA ILE A 41 0.99 6.38 6.87
C ILE A 41 1.86 7.62 6.70
N ALA A 42 1.41 8.54 5.86
CA ALA A 42 2.06 9.82 5.63
C ALA A 42 1.37 10.92 6.46
N ALA A 43 2.13 11.50 7.40
CA ALA A 43 1.73 12.71 8.10
C ALA A 43 1.82 13.95 7.20
N ASP A 44 1.03 14.97 7.51
CA ASP A 44 0.92 16.17 6.68
C ASP A 44 2.15 17.08 6.75
N ARG A 45 2.88 17.05 7.88
CA ARG A 45 4.16 17.74 8.05
C ARG A 45 5.32 16.80 7.77
N ARG A 46 5.89 16.86 6.56
CA ARG A 46 7.15 16.18 6.21
C ARG A 46 8.05 17.15 5.43
N GLU A 47 9.31 17.25 5.83
CA GLU A 47 10.34 17.90 5.00
C GLU A 47 10.46 17.18 3.65
N GLY A 48 10.72 17.93 2.57
CA GLY A 48 10.73 17.37 1.21
C GLY A 48 9.33 17.05 0.65
N TYR A 49 8.29 17.80 1.06
CA TYR A 49 6.91 17.57 0.61
C TYR A 49 6.74 17.50 -0.92
N PHE A 50 7.45 18.36 -1.65
CA PHE A 50 7.42 18.41 -3.12
C PHE A 50 8.46 17.49 -3.77
N GLU A 51 9.20 16.72 -2.98
CA GLU A 51 10.16 15.74 -3.48
C GLU A 51 9.45 14.42 -3.75
N VAL A 52 9.19 14.18 -5.03
CA VAL A 52 8.59 12.93 -5.50
C VAL A 52 9.73 11.95 -5.81
N PRO A 53 9.74 10.74 -5.20
CA PRO A 53 10.66 9.68 -5.58
C PRO A 53 10.50 9.35 -7.07
N ARG A 54 11.61 9.39 -7.81
CA ARG A 54 11.71 9.13 -9.25
C ARG A 54 12.42 7.81 -9.51
N ALA A 55 12.01 7.09 -10.55
CA ALA A 55 12.65 5.85 -10.96
C ALA A 55 14.07 6.10 -11.51
N PHE A 56 14.27 7.20 -12.25
CA PHE A 56 15.53 7.60 -12.85
C PHE A 56 16.20 8.74 -12.07
N LYS A 57 17.33 8.46 -11.39
CA LYS A 57 18.04 9.42 -10.54
C LYS A 57 18.65 10.61 -11.30
N ASP A 58 19.01 10.44 -12.57
CA ASP A 58 19.69 11.46 -13.39
C ASP A 58 18.75 12.42 -14.15
N SER A 59 17.44 12.40 -13.84
CA SER A 59 16.44 13.19 -14.58
C SER A 59 16.54 14.72 -14.37
N ASN A 60 17.44 15.20 -13.51
CA ASN A 60 17.52 16.61 -13.11
C ASN A 60 18.03 17.57 -14.20
N GLN A 61 18.66 17.08 -15.26
CA GLN A 61 19.30 17.95 -16.26
C GLN A 61 18.52 18.06 -17.58
N ASN A 62 17.52 17.20 -17.81
CA ASN A 62 16.92 17.02 -19.12
C ASN A 62 15.41 16.74 -19.01
N ILE A 63 14.60 17.61 -19.60
CA ILE A 63 13.14 17.48 -19.62
C ILE A 63 12.65 16.15 -20.23
N SER A 64 13.39 15.61 -21.20
CA SER A 64 13.08 14.31 -21.81
C SER A 64 13.15 13.15 -20.80
N TRP A 65 14.21 13.11 -19.98
CA TRP A 65 14.36 12.10 -18.93
C TRP A 65 13.30 12.24 -17.84
N TYR A 66 12.90 13.47 -17.53
CA TYR A 66 11.80 13.73 -16.60
C TYR A 66 10.45 13.24 -17.15
N ILE A 67 10.13 13.53 -18.42
CA ILE A 67 8.89 13.05 -19.05
C ILE A 67 8.87 11.52 -19.11
N LEU A 68 9.99 10.90 -19.46
CA LEU A 68 10.13 9.44 -19.50
C LEU A 68 9.91 8.82 -18.11
N ASP A 69 10.48 9.42 -17.06
CA ASP A 69 10.27 9.00 -15.67
C ASP A 69 8.79 9.07 -15.27
N CYS A 70 8.10 10.17 -15.60
CA CYS A 70 6.68 10.33 -15.35
C CYS A 70 5.83 9.28 -16.09
N VAL A 71 6.08 9.08 -17.39
CA VAL A 71 5.35 8.10 -18.20
C VAL A 71 5.58 6.68 -17.67
N PHE A 72 6.82 6.31 -17.38
CA PHE A 72 7.12 5.00 -16.80
C PHE A 72 6.43 4.82 -15.43
N SER A 73 6.53 5.81 -14.56
CA SER A 73 5.97 5.77 -13.22
C SER A 73 4.45 5.63 -13.22
N VAL A 74 3.76 6.47 -13.99
CA VAL A 74 2.29 6.49 -14.00
C VAL A 74 1.73 5.38 -14.87
N CYS A 75 2.19 5.27 -16.12
CA CYS A 75 1.58 4.37 -17.11
C CYS A 75 2.01 2.92 -16.94
N VAL A 76 3.24 2.65 -16.47
CA VAL A 76 3.74 1.28 -16.29
C VAL A 76 3.54 0.84 -14.84
N VAL A 77 4.23 1.47 -13.89
CA VAL A 77 4.20 1.05 -12.48
C VAL A 77 2.80 1.20 -11.90
N GLY A 78 2.16 2.36 -12.09
CA GLY A 78 0.79 2.60 -11.62
C GLY A 78 -0.22 1.59 -12.17
N THR A 79 -0.18 1.29 -13.47
CA THR A 79 -1.08 0.31 -14.08
C THR A 79 -0.84 -1.10 -13.56
N LEU A 80 0.41 -1.51 -13.39
CA LEU A 80 0.75 -2.82 -12.80
C LEU A 80 0.25 -2.94 -11.35
N VAL A 81 0.44 -1.90 -10.53
CA VAL A 81 -0.09 -1.83 -9.17
C VAL A 81 -1.61 -2.02 -9.16
N VAL A 82 -2.33 -1.33 -10.06
CA VAL A 82 -3.79 -1.47 -10.20
C VAL A 82 -4.19 -2.90 -10.57
N PHE A 83 -3.49 -3.55 -11.50
CA PHE A 83 -3.76 -4.94 -11.86
C PHE A 83 -3.55 -5.90 -10.69
N VAL A 84 -2.47 -5.72 -9.91
CA VAL A 84 -2.19 -6.57 -8.74
C VAL A 84 -3.25 -6.36 -7.64
N TRP A 85 -3.59 -5.11 -7.32
CA TRP A 85 -4.64 -4.75 -6.37
C TRP A 85 -5.99 -5.35 -6.75
N ARG A 86 -6.46 -5.05 -7.97
CA ARG A 86 -7.76 -5.53 -8.45
C ARG A 86 -7.77 -7.05 -8.58
N GLY A 87 -6.70 -7.63 -9.09
CA GLY A 87 -6.54 -9.07 -9.26
C GLY A 87 -6.61 -9.84 -7.95
N HIS A 88 -5.86 -9.42 -6.93
CA HIS A 88 -5.91 -10.04 -5.60
C HIS A 88 -7.29 -9.88 -4.95
N TRP A 89 -7.89 -8.70 -5.07
CA TRP A 89 -9.26 -8.47 -4.60
C TRP A 89 -10.27 -9.41 -5.28
N SER A 90 -10.22 -9.54 -6.60
CA SER A 90 -11.08 -10.44 -7.37
C SER A 90 -10.91 -11.90 -6.94
N LEU A 91 -9.67 -12.35 -6.70
CA LEU A 91 -9.42 -13.71 -6.22
C LEU A 91 -10.10 -13.96 -4.86
N LEU A 92 -10.06 -12.98 -3.95
CA LEU A 92 -10.76 -13.09 -2.67
C LEU A 92 -12.29 -13.07 -2.85
N GLU A 93 -12.83 -12.32 -3.81
CA GLU A 93 -14.27 -12.38 -4.14
C GLU A 93 -14.71 -13.76 -4.63
N ILE A 94 -13.85 -14.45 -5.39
CA ILE A 94 -14.13 -15.78 -5.93
C ILE A 94 -14.01 -16.85 -4.84
N TYR A 95 -12.96 -16.82 -4.01
CA TYR A 95 -12.60 -17.94 -3.14
C TYR A 95 -12.98 -17.75 -1.66
N LEU A 96 -13.05 -16.52 -1.14
CA LEU A 96 -13.29 -16.30 0.29
C LEU A 96 -14.80 -16.26 0.59
N TYR A 97 -15.33 -17.34 1.17
CA TYR A 97 -16.75 -17.50 1.50
C TYR A 97 -17.70 -17.21 0.32
N PRO A 98 -17.64 -18.01 -0.77
CA PRO A 98 -18.49 -17.80 -1.93
C PRO A 98 -19.97 -17.87 -1.55
N GLY A 99 -20.77 -16.94 -2.09
CA GLY A 99 -22.21 -16.84 -1.83
C GLY A 99 -22.60 -16.25 -0.47
N GLN A 100 -21.64 -15.90 0.40
CA GLN A 100 -21.90 -15.31 1.73
C GLN A 100 -21.12 -13.99 1.91
N PRO A 101 -21.52 -12.91 1.21
CA PRO A 101 -20.69 -11.71 1.10
C PRO A 101 -20.44 -10.98 2.42
N GLY A 102 -21.41 -10.94 3.34
CA GLY A 102 -21.21 -10.35 4.67
C GLY A 102 -20.17 -11.10 5.52
N LYS A 103 -20.20 -12.44 5.52
CA LYS A 103 -19.18 -13.26 6.19
C LYS A 103 -17.82 -13.12 5.52
N SER A 104 -17.79 -13.04 4.18
CA SER A 104 -16.57 -12.79 3.40
C SER A 104 -15.94 -11.44 3.78
N ALA A 105 -16.74 -10.40 3.95
CA ALA A 105 -16.28 -9.07 4.37
C ALA A 105 -15.64 -9.11 5.76
N PHE A 106 -16.35 -9.69 6.73
CA PHE A 106 -15.85 -9.81 8.10
C PHE A 106 -14.59 -10.69 8.19
N ALA A 107 -14.58 -11.83 7.49
CA ALA A 107 -13.41 -12.70 7.41
C ALA A 107 -12.20 -11.98 6.82
N SER A 108 -12.39 -11.16 5.78
CA SER A 108 -11.33 -10.32 5.23
C SER A 108 -10.77 -9.34 6.26
N ILE A 109 -11.60 -8.68 7.08
CA ILE A 109 -11.08 -7.83 8.17
C ILE A 109 -10.21 -8.64 9.15
N VAL A 110 -10.69 -9.79 9.61
CA VAL A 110 -9.98 -10.62 10.59
C VAL A 110 -8.65 -11.11 10.03
N ILE A 111 -8.66 -11.70 8.82
CA ILE A 111 -7.44 -12.17 8.13
C ILE A 111 -6.48 -11.01 7.90
N GLY A 112 -6.99 -9.86 7.47
CA GLY A 112 -6.21 -8.67 7.21
C GLY A 112 -5.42 -8.22 8.43
N TYR A 113 -6.09 -8.02 9.57
CA TYR A 113 -5.40 -7.58 10.79
C TYR A 113 -4.49 -8.64 11.41
N ILE A 114 -4.81 -9.94 11.27
CA ILE A 114 -3.89 -11.02 11.67
C ILE A 114 -2.59 -10.93 10.86
N LEU A 115 -2.68 -10.77 9.54
CA LEU A 115 -1.51 -10.60 8.67
C LEU A 115 -0.73 -9.33 9.05
N VAL A 116 -1.41 -8.22 9.35
CA VAL A 116 -0.76 -6.99 9.82
C VAL A 116 0.07 -7.22 11.07
N ILE A 117 -0.52 -7.86 12.10
CA ILE A 117 0.18 -8.18 13.35
C ILE A 117 1.38 -9.08 13.08
N ILE A 118 1.21 -10.16 12.33
CA ILE A 118 2.29 -11.10 11.99
C ILE A 118 3.42 -10.38 11.27
N THR A 119 3.11 -9.54 10.29
CA THR A 119 4.12 -8.83 9.51
C THR A 119 4.89 -7.83 10.39
N PHE A 120 4.23 -7.08 11.27
CA PHE A 120 4.93 -6.20 12.23
C PHE A 120 5.82 -7.00 13.20
N LEU A 121 5.38 -8.17 13.67
CA LEU A 121 6.19 -9.04 14.52
C LEU A 121 7.40 -9.62 13.79
N LEU A 122 7.28 -9.89 12.49
CA LEU A 122 8.38 -10.38 11.64
C LEU A 122 9.37 -9.27 11.24
N GLN A 123 8.99 -8.00 11.37
CA GLN A 123 9.80 -6.87 10.92
C GLN A 123 11.25 -6.88 11.46
N PRO A 124 11.54 -7.17 12.75
CA PRO A 124 12.92 -7.24 13.25
C PRO A 124 13.75 -8.36 12.58
N VAL A 125 13.13 -9.51 12.33
CA VAL A 125 13.77 -10.64 11.63
C VAL A 125 14.07 -10.24 10.19
N MET A 126 13.12 -9.59 9.52
CA MET A 126 13.31 -9.11 8.16
C MET A 126 14.40 -8.04 8.05
N LYS A 127 14.53 -7.16 9.05
CA LYS A 127 15.63 -6.20 9.13
C LYS A 127 16.99 -6.88 9.21
N TYR A 128 17.10 -7.90 10.07
CA TYR A 128 18.31 -8.71 10.16
C TYR A 128 18.64 -9.37 8.81
N LEU A 129 17.66 -10.04 8.19
CA LEU A 129 17.85 -10.68 6.88
C LEU A 129 18.23 -9.68 5.78
N ALA A 130 17.60 -8.50 5.75
CA ALA A 130 17.92 -7.45 4.78
C ALA A 130 19.33 -6.90 4.92
N ARG A 131 19.93 -6.93 6.13
CA ARG A 131 21.33 -6.55 6.38
C ARG A 131 22.30 -7.66 5.99
N THR A 132 21.95 -8.92 6.23
CA THR A 132 22.85 -10.07 6.06
C THR A 132 22.87 -10.61 4.63
N LEU A 133 21.71 -10.63 3.96
CA LEU A 133 21.59 -11.14 2.60
C LEU A 133 22.03 -10.10 1.58
N THR A 134 22.52 -10.56 0.42
CA THR A 134 22.91 -9.70 -0.70
C THR A 134 22.35 -10.22 -2.02
N GLY A 135 22.39 -9.38 -3.06
CA GLY A 135 21.98 -9.75 -4.41
C GLY A 135 20.51 -10.14 -4.54
N ILE A 136 20.23 -11.12 -5.40
CA ILE A 136 18.88 -11.55 -5.79
C ILE A 136 18.14 -12.22 -4.62
N ILE A 137 18.84 -12.97 -3.76
CA ILE A 137 18.21 -13.66 -2.62
C ILE A 137 17.64 -12.64 -1.64
N ARG A 138 18.37 -11.55 -1.36
CA ARG A 138 17.85 -10.44 -0.56
C ARG A 138 16.58 -9.86 -1.17
N LEU A 139 16.60 -9.58 -2.48
CA LEU A 139 15.45 -9.01 -3.18
C LEU A 139 14.23 -9.92 -3.06
N LEU A 140 14.36 -11.22 -3.35
CA LEU A 140 13.26 -12.19 -3.25
C LEU A 140 12.69 -12.28 -1.82
N VAL A 141 13.54 -12.31 -0.80
CA VAL A 141 13.10 -12.37 0.61
C VAL A 141 12.31 -11.11 0.99
N VAL A 142 12.79 -9.93 0.56
CA VAL A 142 12.08 -8.66 0.78
C VAL A 142 10.76 -8.62 0.01
N ASP A 143 10.75 -9.05 -1.25
CA ASP A 143 9.56 -9.09 -2.11
C ASP A 143 8.46 -9.99 -1.54
N ILE A 144 8.81 -11.18 -1.06
CA ILE A 144 7.87 -12.09 -0.40
C ILE A 144 7.25 -11.43 0.83
N TYR A 145 8.07 -10.79 1.67
CA TYR A 145 7.59 -10.07 2.84
C TYR A 145 6.66 -8.90 2.47
N LEU A 146 6.99 -8.14 1.43
CA LEU A 146 6.13 -7.07 0.92
C LEU A 146 4.81 -7.60 0.36
N LEU A 147 4.81 -8.76 -0.31
CA LEU A 147 3.59 -9.41 -0.82
C LEU A 147 2.68 -9.94 0.30
N ILE A 148 3.25 -10.45 1.40
CA ILE A 148 2.48 -10.84 2.60
C ILE A 148 1.83 -9.60 3.23
N SER A 149 2.59 -8.52 3.37
CA SER A 149 2.11 -7.23 3.87
C SER A 149 0.96 -6.71 3.00
N PHE A 150 1.17 -6.71 1.69
CA PHE A 150 0.17 -6.31 0.70
C PHE A 150 -1.11 -7.17 0.76
N SER A 151 -0.99 -8.48 0.97
CA SER A 151 -2.16 -9.36 1.17
C SER A 151 -2.97 -8.98 2.41
N GLY A 152 -2.29 -8.54 3.48
CA GLY A 152 -2.93 -7.96 4.67
C GLY A 152 -3.68 -6.66 4.33
N THR A 153 -3.03 -5.76 3.60
CA THR A 153 -3.63 -4.50 3.11
C THR A 153 -4.91 -4.73 2.32
N ILE A 154 -4.89 -5.62 1.31
CA ILE A 154 -6.08 -5.90 0.51
C ILE A 154 -7.21 -6.45 1.37
N ASN A 155 -6.91 -7.36 2.29
CA ASN A 155 -7.93 -7.94 3.16
C ASN A 155 -8.56 -6.90 4.10
N VAL A 156 -7.76 -5.99 4.68
CA VAL A 156 -8.28 -4.88 5.49
C VAL A 156 -9.21 -3.99 4.66
N TRP A 157 -8.74 -3.49 3.51
CA TRP A 157 -9.54 -2.58 2.68
C TRP A 157 -10.77 -3.25 2.08
N ARG A 158 -10.62 -4.47 1.56
CA ARG A 158 -11.75 -5.28 1.08
C ARG A 158 -12.79 -5.49 2.16
N GLY A 159 -12.35 -5.87 3.35
CA GLY A 159 -13.23 -6.07 4.48
C GLY A 159 -13.97 -4.79 4.86
N ILE A 160 -13.28 -3.67 5.01
CA ILE A 160 -13.89 -2.37 5.38
C ILE A 160 -14.93 -1.93 4.35
N TRP A 161 -14.57 -1.90 3.07
CA TRP A 161 -15.46 -1.42 2.00
C TRP A 161 -16.70 -2.31 1.90
N ASN A 162 -16.53 -3.63 1.93
CA ASN A 162 -17.66 -4.54 1.87
C ASN A 162 -18.53 -4.47 3.13
N CYS A 163 -17.93 -4.33 4.32
CA CYS A 163 -18.70 -4.13 5.55
C CYS A 163 -19.52 -2.85 5.50
N LEU A 164 -18.98 -1.74 4.98
CA LEU A 164 -19.74 -0.51 4.77
C LEU A 164 -20.91 -0.75 3.81
N ASN A 165 -20.68 -1.42 2.68
CA ASN A 165 -21.72 -1.72 1.70
C ASN A 165 -22.85 -2.60 2.26
N TYR A 166 -22.53 -3.59 3.10
CA TYR A 166 -23.53 -4.55 3.60
C TYR A 166 -24.20 -4.14 4.91
N TYR A 167 -23.51 -3.39 5.78
CA TYR A 167 -23.97 -3.09 7.13
C TYR A 167 -24.25 -1.61 7.38
N PHE A 168 -23.66 -0.67 6.62
CA PHE A 168 -23.80 0.76 6.88
C PHE A 168 -24.72 1.45 5.87
N LEU A 169 -25.95 1.77 6.34
CA LEU A 169 -27.00 2.43 5.54
C LEU A 169 -27.25 1.75 4.17
N PRO A 170 -27.49 0.43 4.11
CA PRO A 170 -27.56 -0.32 2.83
C PRO A 170 -28.71 0.14 1.92
N THR A 171 -29.77 0.73 2.50
CA THR A 171 -30.93 1.25 1.75
C THR A 171 -30.72 2.67 1.22
N MET A 172 -29.69 3.39 1.67
CA MET A 172 -29.40 4.78 1.31
C MET A 172 -27.92 4.95 0.91
N PRO A 173 -27.48 4.37 -0.21
CA PRO A 173 -26.07 4.31 -0.59
C PRO A 173 -25.44 5.69 -0.79
N LEU A 174 -26.17 6.67 -1.36
CA LEU A 174 -25.65 8.02 -1.54
C LEU A 174 -25.30 8.70 -0.21
N LEU A 175 -26.17 8.55 0.79
CA LEU A 175 -25.93 9.09 2.13
C LEU A 175 -24.80 8.34 2.82
N SER A 176 -24.74 7.01 2.68
CA SER A 176 -23.65 6.16 3.16
C SER A 176 -22.30 6.69 2.65
N TYR A 177 -22.15 6.83 1.32
CA TYR A 177 -20.92 7.30 0.69
C TYR A 177 -20.54 8.70 1.14
N PHE A 178 -21.50 9.62 1.19
CA PHE A 178 -21.27 10.99 1.63
C PHE A 178 -20.74 11.03 3.07
N ILE A 179 -21.40 10.33 4.00
CA ILE A 179 -20.98 10.28 5.40
C ILE A 179 -19.59 9.65 5.52
N THR A 180 -19.37 8.47 4.92
CA THR A 180 -18.08 7.77 5.04
C THR A 180 -16.94 8.56 4.41
N HIS A 181 -17.19 9.29 3.33
CA HIS A 181 -16.17 10.11 2.69
C HIS A 181 -15.88 11.37 3.52
N SER A 182 -16.90 12.16 3.83
CA SER A 182 -16.75 13.44 4.52
C SER A 182 -16.22 13.25 5.95
N LEU A 183 -16.73 12.27 6.70
CA LEU A 183 -16.30 12.02 8.07
C LEU A 183 -14.85 11.54 8.13
N CYS A 184 -14.47 10.57 7.28
CA CYS A 184 -13.10 10.05 7.26
C CYS A 184 -12.12 11.11 6.76
N PHE A 185 -12.48 11.92 5.77
CA PHE A 185 -11.64 13.02 5.31
C PHE A 185 -11.42 14.06 6.42
N LEU A 186 -12.49 14.50 7.10
CA LEU A 186 -12.38 15.42 8.23
C LEU A 186 -11.51 14.83 9.34
N LEU A 187 -11.68 13.54 9.66
CA LEU A 187 -10.84 12.87 10.65
C LEU A 187 -9.36 12.88 10.23
N LEU A 188 -9.05 12.56 8.97
CA LEU A 188 -7.70 12.60 8.43
C LEU A 188 -7.07 14.00 8.53
N VAL A 189 -7.85 15.05 8.26
CA VAL A 189 -7.42 16.45 8.45
C VAL A 189 -7.16 16.75 9.92
N LEU A 190 -8.06 16.36 10.82
CA LEU A 190 -7.93 16.59 12.26
C LEU A 190 -6.71 15.89 12.85
N ILE A 191 -6.40 14.68 12.37
CA ILE A 191 -5.21 13.94 12.79
C ILE A 191 -3.96 14.29 11.97
N ASN A 192 -4.02 15.27 11.06
CA ASN A 192 -2.87 15.73 10.27
C ASN A 192 -2.21 14.60 9.45
N SER A 193 -3.03 13.73 8.84
CA SER A 193 -2.63 12.56 8.06
C SER A 193 -3.32 12.46 6.68
N SER A 194 -3.87 13.56 6.18
CA SER A 194 -4.59 13.63 4.89
C SER A 194 -3.73 13.21 3.71
N ASN A 195 -2.43 13.45 3.80
CA ASN A 195 -1.43 13.05 2.83
C ASN A 195 -1.29 11.54 2.63
N SER A 196 -1.86 10.72 3.51
CA SER A 196 -1.93 9.26 3.33
C SER A 196 -2.90 8.85 2.23
N ILE A 197 -3.74 9.76 1.73
CA ILE A 197 -4.65 9.53 0.59
C ILE A 197 -3.86 9.41 -0.73
N LEU A 198 -2.72 10.12 -0.84
CA LEU A 198 -1.98 10.23 -2.09
C LEU A 198 -0.94 9.11 -2.22
N VAL A 199 -0.91 8.46 -3.40
CA VAL A 199 0.21 7.61 -3.81
C VAL A 199 1.39 8.53 -4.13
N ARG A 200 2.52 8.33 -3.45
CA ARG A 200 3.70 9.21 -3.57
C ARG A 200 4.78 8.56 -4.43
N GLY A 201 4.93 9.04 -5.67
CA GLY A 201 6.05 8.71 -6.56
C GLY A 201 6.24 7.21 -6.82
N VAL A 202 7.43 6.85 -7.28
CA VAL A 202 7.84 5.45 -7.47
C VAL A 202 9.07 5.14 -6.64
N TYR A 203 8.93 4.11 -5.80
CA TYR A 203 10.03 3.54 -5.02
C TYR A 203 10.69 2.41 -5.81
N ILE A 204 12.02 2.44 -5.90
CA ILE A 204 12.82 1.38 -6.53
C ILE A 204 13.48 0.52 -5.46
N ASP A 205 13.15 -0.76 -5.48
CA ASP A 205 13.63 -1.76 -4.55
C ASP A 205 15.15 -1.98 -4.72
N GLY A 206 15.85 -2.08 -3.58
CA GLY A 206 17.30 -2.27 -3.54
C GLY A 206 18.15 -0.99 -3.71
N GLN A 207 17.55 0.19 -3.89
CA GLN A 207 18.29 1.45 -3.89
C GLN A 207 18.57 2.03 -2.49
N GLU A 208 17.86 1.55 -1.47
CA GLU A 208 17.99 2.03 -0.09
C GLU A 208 19.12 1.32 0.67
N ALA A 209 19.76 2.07 1.56
CA ALA A 209 20.87 1.56 2.34
C ALA A 209 20.39 0.58 3.42
N GLY A 210 20.97 -0.62 3.44
CA GLY A 210 20.78 -1.61 4.50
C GLY A 210 19.33 -2.06 4.70
N GLU A 211 18.80 -1.83 5.89
CA GLU A 211 17.51 -2.40 6.34
C GLU A 211 16.26 -1.60 5.97
N GLN A 212 16.43 -0.38 5.45
CA GLN A 212 15.32 0.55 5.23
C GLN A 212 14.27 0.01 4.24
N CYS A 213 14.66 -0.94 3.39
CA CYS A 213 13.78 -1.60 2.42
C CYS A 213 12.62 -2.39 3.03
N VAL A 214 12.73 -2.80 4.31
CA VAL A 214 11.66 -3.52 5.05
C VAL A 214 10.97 -2.65 6.12
N ASP A 215 11.32 -1.37 6.20
CA ASP A 215 10.66 -0.43 7.08
C ASP A 215 9.29 -0.03 6.53
N PHE A 216 8.25 -0.27 7.33
CA PHE A 216 6.93 0.29 7.12
C PHE A 216 6.92 1.74 7.60
N PRO A 217 6.61 2.71 6.74
CA PRO A 217 6.61 4.12 7.12
C PRO A 217 5.33 4.46 7.92
N CYS A 218 5.18 3.86 9.10
CA CYS A 218 4.13 4.15 10.08
C CYS A 218 4.69 5.01 11.22
N TYR A 219 5.31 6.14 10.86
CA TYR A 219 6.01 7.00 11.82
C TYR A 219 5.08 7.93 12.61
N TYR A 220 3.77 7.90 12.37
CA TYR A 220 2.80 8.84 12.94
C TYR A 220 2.90 8.95 14.47
N ILE A 221 2.87 7.82 15.17
CA ILE A 221 2.97 7.79 16.64
C ILE A 221 4.33 8.33 17.11
N ARG A 222 5.40 7.95 16.40
CA ARG A 222 6.77 8.39 16.72
C ARG A 222 6.93 9.91 16.54
N LEU A 223 6.36 10.48 15.48
CA LEU A 223 6.35 11.92 15.23
C LEU A 223 5.64 12.68 16.36
N PHE A 224 4.50 12.17 16.83
CA PHE A 224 3.77 12.78 17.95
C PHE A 224 4.61 12.79 19.24
N PHE A 225 5.29 11.70 19.56
CA PHE A 225 6.18 11.64 20.72
C PHE A 225 7.43 12.49 20.57
N GLN A 226 8.03 12.58 19.37
CA GLN A 226 9.22 13.41 19.13
C GLN A 226 8.89 14.91 19.23
N VAL A 227 7.76 15.36 18.68
CA VAL A 227 7.32 16.75 18.80
C VAL A 227 7.05 17.12 20.27
N ASN A 228 6.36 16.26 21.03
CA ASN A 228 6.12 16.51 22.45
C ASN A 228 7.42 16.49 23.27
N CYS A 229 8.38 15.63 22.95
CA CYS A 229 9.67 15.59 23.64
C CYS A 229 10.52 16.84 23.36
N LEU A 230 10.48 17.39 22.14
CA LEU A 230 11.13 18.65 21.79
C LEU A 230 10.46 19.86 22.45
N ILE A 231 9.13 19.87 22.57
CA ILE A 231 8.40 20.90 23.32
C ILE A 231 8.81 20.86 24.79
N PHE A 232 8.87 19.69 25.43
CA PHE A 232 9.33 19.58 26.82
C PHE A 232 10.78 20.03 27.03
N GLN A 233 11.67 19.85 26.05
CA GLN A 233 13.06 20.36 26.13
C GLN A 233 13.14 21.88 25.93
N GLY A 234 12.21 22.49 25.19
CA GLY A 234 12.13 23.95 25.01
C GLY A 234 11.55 24.73 26.19
N TRP A 235 11.00 24.04 27.20
CA TRP A 235 10.46 24.66 28.43
C TRP A 235 11.43 24.57 29.64
N VAL A 236 12.62 23.96 29.46
CA VAL A 236 13.64 23.79 30.51
C VAL A 236 14.83 24.76 30.34
N HIS A 237 14.69 25.78 29.49
CA HIS A 237 15.66 26.88 29.35
C HIS A 237 15.01 28.24 29.49
#